data_AF-A0A952PH82-F1
#
_entry.id   AF-A0A952PH82-F1
#
_cell.length_a   1.000
_cell.length_b   1.000
_cell.length_c   1.000
_cell.angle_alpha   90.00
_cell.angle_beta   90.00
_cell.angle_gamma   90.00
#
_symmetry.space_group_name_H-M   'P 1'
#
loop_
_entity.id
_entity.type
_entity.pdbx_description
1 polymer ?
#
loop_
_entity_poly.entity_id
_entity_poly.type
_entity_poly.pdbx_seq_one_letter_code
_entity_poly.pdbx_strand_id
1 'polypeptide(L)'
;MTRSRGSRPLTPDPLAEYDDLRRGSGLIGNMVLFFVLLGLGAIIIYWMLSDISGEYQIPGRGPEIRMSLVRQPTNVWGELSFGPGAILRLITTDPPQTELVKFTFETPSKWLKGGQKPRRVSFVGTLKEGVLNGKFFEGTKVVPVHMERNPYTSVYRQIEAHLPWQLWQRYLESQQENGTDR
;
A
#
# COMPACT_ATOMS: atom_id res chain seq x y z
N MET A 1 -28.46 -73.37 -39.08
CA MET A 1 -29.34 -72.49 -38.28
C MET A 1 -28.49 -71.51 -37.49
N THR A 2 -28.31 -70.30 -37.99
CA THR A 2 -27.50 -69.24 -37.36
C THR A 2 -28.46 -68.26 -36.67
N ARG A 3 -28.46 -68.23 -35.33
CA ARG A 3 -29.28 -67.29 -34.54
C ARG A 3 -28.67 -65.89 -34.64
N SER A 4 -29.34 -65.01 -35.38
CA SER A 4 -29.10 -63.58 -35.36
C SER A 4 -29.33 -63.03 -33.95
N ARG A 5 -28.28 -62.55 -33.29
CA ARG A 5 -28.36 -61.80 -32.04
C ARG A 5 -28.78 -60.38 -32.41
N GLY A 6 -30.05 -60.05 -32.16
CA GLY A 6 -30.54 -58.68 -32.27
C GLY A 6 -29.73 -57.75 -31.38
N SER A 7 -29.02 -56.82 -31.99
CA SER A 7 -28.41 -55.66 -31.35
C SER A 7 -29.53 -54.81 -30.75
N ARG A 8 -29.60 -54.74 -29.41
CA ARG A 8 -30.50 -53.79 -28.73
C ARG A 8 -30.08 -52.37 -29.12
N PRO A 9 -31.03 -51.48 -29.46
CA PRO A 9 -30.71 -50.08 -29.67
C PRO A 9 -30.17 -49.49 -28.37
N LEU A 10 -29.03 -48.82 -28.45
CA LEU A 10 -28.49 -47.97 -27.38
C LEU A 10 -29.42 -46.75 -27.27
N THR A 11 -30.55 -46.90 -26.58
CA THR A 11 -31.28 -45.74 -26.08
C THR A 11 -30.38 -45.05 -25.05
N PRO A 12 -30.01 -43.78 -25.23
CA PRO A 12 -29.22 -43.06 -24.24
C PRO A 12 -29.95 -43.09 -22.91
N ASP A 13 -29.23 -43.46 -21.85
CA ASP A 13 -29.78 -43.48 -20.49
C ASP A 13 -30.03 -42.03 -20.06
N PRO A 14 -31.30 -41.61 -19.86
CA PRO A 14 -31.63 -40.23 -19.52
C PRO A 14 -31.01 -39.78 -18.18
N LEU A 15 -30.58 -40.72 -17.34
CA LEU A 15 -29.86 -40.42 -16.09
C LEU A 15 -28.40 -40.03 -16.33
N ALA A 16 -27.76 -40.58 -17.36
CA ALA A 16 -26.38 -40.23 -17.72
C ALA A 16 -26.28 -38.80 -18.28
N GLU A 17 -27.28 -38.39 -19.06
CA GLU A 17 -27.36 -37.03 -19.62
C GLU A 17 -27.57 -35.96 -18.54
N TYR A 18 -28.34 -36.27 -17.49
CA TYR A 18 -28.56 -35.38 -16.35
C TYR A 18 -27.31 -35.19 -15.48
N ASP A 19 -26.52 -36.25 -15.28
CA ASP A 19 -25.28 -36.19 -14.50
C ASP A 19 -24.17 -35.42 -15.23
N ASP A 20 -24.10 -35.52 -16.55
CA ASP A 20 -23.15 -34.75 -17.37
C ASP A 20 -23.51 -33.25 -17.39
N LEU A 21 -24.80 -32.89 -17.47
CA LEU A 21 -25.26 -31.50 -17.33
C LEU A 21 -24.98 -30.93 -15.93
N ARG A 22 -25.13 -31.73 -14.88
CA ARG A 22 -24.84 -31.33 -13.49
C ARG A 22 -23.34 -31.16 -13.24
N ARG A 23 -22.49 -32.00 -13.84
CA ARG A 23 -21.03 -31.87 -13.80
C ARG A 23 -20.54 -30.66 -14.60
N GLY A 24 -21.10 -30.43 -15.78
CA GLY A 24 -20.77 -29.27 -16.62
C GLY A 24 -21.18 -27.93 -15.98
N SER A 25 -22.39 -27.87 -15.41
CA SER A 25 -22.86 -26.66 -14.69
C SER A 25 -22.05 -26.36 -13.43
N GLY A 26 -21.64 -27.39 -12.67
CA GLY A 26 -20.72 -27.23 -11.55
C GLY A 26 -19.34 -26.70 -11.97
N LEU A 27 -18.83 -27.14 -13.12
CA LEU A 27 -17.54 -26.71 -13.66
C LEU A 27 -17.58 -25.24 -14.12
N ILE A 28 -18.65 -24.84 -14.81
CA ILE A 28 -18.89 -23.44 -15.21
C ILE A 28 -19.04 -22.55 -13.97
N GLY A 29 -19.80 -22.99 -12.96
CA GLY A 29 -19.96 -22.25 -11.69
C GLY A 29 -18.62 -22.01 -10.99
N ASN A 30 -17.75 -23.02 -10.93
CA ASN A 30 -16.40 -22.90 -10.36
C ASN A 30 -15.51 -21.96 -11.18
N MET A 31 -15.58 -21.99 -12.51
CA MET A 31 -14.83 -21.05 -13.36
C MET A 31 -15.29 -19.60 -13.15
N VAL A 32 -16.60 -19.35 -13.08
CA VAL A 32 -17.15 -18.02 -12.81
C VAL A 32 -16.69 -17.53 -11.43
N LEU A 33 -16.79 -18.37 -10.40
CA LEU A 33 -16.32 -18.02 -9.06
C LEU A 33 -14.82 -17.67 -9.05
N PHE A 34 -14.00 -18.46 -9.75
CA PHE A 34 -12.57 -18.19 -9.88
C PHE A 34 -12.29 -16.82 -10.52
N PHE A 35 -12.98 -16.48 -11.61
CA PHE A 35 -12.82 -15.18 -12.26
C PHE A 35 -13.29 -14.01 -11.37
N VAL A 36 -14.37 -14.20 -10.61
CA VAL A 36 -14.83 -13.20 -9.64
C VAL A 36 -13.78 -12.98 -8.56
N LEU A 37 -13.21 -14.04 -8.00
CA LEU A 37 -12.13 -13.95 -7.01
C LEU A 37 -10.88 -13.28 -7.57
N LEU A 38 -10.50 -13.60 -8.82
CA LEU A 38 -9.37 -13.00 -9.50
C LEU A 38 -9.60 -11.51 -9.76
N GLY A 39 -10.80 -11.13 -10.20
CA GLY A 39 -11.20 -9.73 -10.40
C GLY A 39 -11.18 -8.93 -9.10
N LEU A 40 -11.74 -9.48 -8.02
CA LEU A 40 -11.70 -8.86 -6.69
C LEU A 40 -10.25 -8.70 -6.19
N GLY A 41 -9.43 -9.73 -6.37
CA GLY A 41 -7.99 -9.66 -6.04
C GLY A 41 -7.27 -8.55 -6.80
N ALA A 42 -7.52 -8.43 -8.11
CA ALA A 42 -6.95 -7.37 -8.94
C ALA A 42 -7.40 -5.97 -8.49
N ILE A 43 -8.68 -5.79 -8.13
CA ILE A 43 -9.20 -4.51 -7.62
C ILE A 43 -8.53 -4.14 -6.30
N ILE A 44 -8.37 -5.09 -5.38
CA ILE A 44 -7.72 -4.86 -4.08
C ILE A 44 -6.25 -4.45 -4.31
N ILE A 45 -5.52 -5.18 -5.15
CA ILE A 45 -4.13 -4.86 -5.48
C ILE A 45 -4.03 -3.48 -6.14
N TYR A 46 -4.91 -3.18 -7.11
CA TYR A 46 -4.94 -1.87 -7.76
C TYR A 46 -5.20 -0.74 -6.75
N TRP A 47 -6.15 -0.94 -5.84
CA TRP A 47 -6.45 0.03 -4.78
C TRP A 47 -5.25 0.24 -3.84
N MET A 48 -4.58 -0.84 -3.42
CA MET A 48 -3.34 -0.78 -2.65
C MET A 48 -2.22 -0.05 -3.40
N LEU A 49 -2.09 -0.27 -4.71
CA LEU A 49 -1.11 0.41 -5.55
C LEU A 49 -1.48 1.86 -5.87
N SER A 50 -2.76 2.24 -5.85
CA SER A 50 -3.17 3.62 -6.05
C SER A 50 -2.97 4.48 -4.81
N ASP A 51 -2.73 3.87 -3.64
CA ASP A 51 -2.58 4.60 -2.40
C ASP A 51 -1.19 5.27 -2.29
N ILE A 52 -1.15 6.44 -1.64
CA ILE A 52 0.10 7.19 -1.41
C ILE A 52 1.06 6.47 -0.47
N SER A 53 0.55 5.54 0.33
CA SER A 53 1.37 4.77 1.26
C SER A 53 2.48 4.02 0.54
N GLY A 54 3.70 4.16 1.03
CA GLY A 54 4.86 3.50 0.46
C GLY A 54 6.19 4.04 0.94
N GLU A 55 7.25 3.37 0.51
CA GLU A 55 8.60 3.89 0.64
C GLU A 55 9.08 4.43 -0.70
N TYR A 56 9.51 5.68 -0.68
CA TYR A 56 10.01 6.44 -1.80
C TYR A 56 11.52 6.64 -1.63
N GLN A 57 12.27 6.35 -2.67
CA GLN A 57 13.72 6.49 -2.69
C GLN A 57 14.19 7.04 -4.03
N ILE A 58 15.33 7.71 -4.04
CA ILE A 58 15.94 8.19 -5.29
C ILE A 58 16.65 7.00 -5.96
N PRO A 59 16.29 6.62 -7.20
CA PRO A 59 16.96 5.53 -7.90
C PRO A 59 18.44 5.85 -8.12
N GLY A 60 19.33 4.89 -7.84
CA GLY A 60 20.76 4.99 -8.12
C GLY A 60 21.59 5.91 -7.21
N ARG A 61 20.96 6.65 -6.27
CA ARG A 61 21.65 7.29 -5.15
C ARG A 61 21.46 6.42 -3.91
N GLY A 62 22.48 6.30 -3.08
CA GLY A 62 22.46 5.48 -1.87
C GLY A 62 21.35 5.86 -0.87
N PRO A 63 21.35 5.31 0.35
CA PRO A 63 20.27 5.47 1.34
C PRO A 63 20.11 6.90 1.90
N GLU A 64 20.75 7.90 1.32
CA GLU A 64 20.82 9.27 1.85
C GLU A 64 19.47 10.00 1.85
N ILE A 65 18.54 9.63 0.96
CA ILE A 65 17.21 10.23 0.90
C ILE A 65 16.17 9.12 0.74
N ARG A 66 15.47 8.82 1.84
CA ARG A 66 14.36 7.87 1.89
C ARG A 66 13.18 8.52 2.59
N MET A 67 12.02 8.51 1.94
CA MET A 67 10.77 8.95 2.52
C MET A 67 9.85 7.75 2.67
N SER A 68 9.29 7.54 3.85
CA SER A 68 8.18 6.61 4.03
C SER A 68 6.92 7.38 4.35
N LEU A 69 5.84 7.07 3.64
CA LEU A 69 4.52 7.62 3.88
C LEU A 69 3.56 6.47 4.20
N VAL A 70 2.66 6.71 5.14
CA VAL A 70 1.58 5.81 5.53
C VAL A 70 0.32 6.64 5.64
N ARG A 71 -0.63 6.39 4.75
CA ARG A 71 -1.95 7.02 4.80
C ARG A 71 -2.85 6.22 5.72
N GLN A 72 -3.51 6.94 6.62
CA GLN A 72 -4.67 6.51 7.37
C GLN A 72 -5.91 7.26 6.84
N PRO A 73 -7.14 6.83 7.18
CA PRO A 73 -8.36 7.43 6.63
C PRO A 73 -8.45 8.95 6.77
N THR A 74 -7.95 9.49 7.88
CA THR A 74 -8.02 10.92 8.20
C THR A 74 -6.66 11.61 8.23
N ASN A 75 -5.57 10.86 8.29
CA ASN A 75 -4.24 11.40 8.54
C ASN A 75 -3.20 10.75 7.64
N VAL A 76 -2.15 11.47 7.31
CA VAL A 76 -0.93 10.93 6.71
C VAL A 76 0.17 10.99 7.74
N TRP A 77 0.86 9.87 7.89
CA TRP A 77 2.07 9.75 8.67
C TRP A 77 3.24 9.55 7.74
N GLY A 78 4.41 9.98 8.16
CA GLY A 78 5.59 9.75 7.38
C GLY A 78 6.88 9.99 8.14
N GLU A 79 7.92 9.39 7.61
CA GLU A 79 9.28 9.52 8.08
C GLU A 79 10.17 9.90 6.92
N LEU A 80 11.14 10.77 7.17
CA LEU A 80 12.11 11.20 6.18
C LEU A 80 13.51 11.03 6.74
N SER A 81 14.30 10.20 6.08
CA SER A 81 15.75 10.17 6.20
C SER A 81 16.33 11.12 5.15
N PHE A 82 17.02 12.19 5.59
CA PHE A 82 17.56 13.22 4.71
C PHE A 82 18.99 13.63 5.11
N GLY A 83 19.96 13.05 4.41
CA GLY A 83 21.40 13.22 4.66
C GLY A 83 21.86 12.59 5.98
N PRO A 84 23.07 12.94 6.46
CA PRO A 84 23.57 12.48 7.74
C PRO A 84 22.82 13.19 8.88
N GLY A 85 21.90 12.50 9.53
CA GLY A 85 21.16 13.04 10.66
C GLY A 85 20.05 12.10 11.15
N ALA A 86 19.25 12.59 12.09
CA ALA A 86 18.11 11.84 12.59
C ALA A 86 16.95 11.80 11.60
N ILE A 87 16.13 10.76 11.76
CA ILE A 87 14.89 10.58 11.02
C ILE A 87 13.91 11.69 11.44
N LEU A 88 13.40 12.40 10.44
CA LEU A 88 12.41 13.46 10.60
C LEU A 88 11.01 12.86 10.49
N ARG A 89 10.05 13.38 11.28
CA ARG A 89 8.66 12.93 11.26
C ARG A 89 7.79 13.95 10.56
N LEU A 90 6.83 13.46 9.77
CA LEU A 90 5.84 14.28 9.09
C LEU A 90 4.93 14.98 10.11
N ILE A 91 4.76 16.29 9.92
CA ILE A 91 3.81 17.12 10.69
C ILE A 91 2.55 17.41 9.89
N THR A 92 2.65 17.44 8.57
CA THR A 92 1.48 17.63 7.72
C THR A 92 0.60 16.39 7.80
N THR A 93 -0.51 16.51 8.53
CA THR A 93 -1.44 15.39 8.77
C THR A 93 -2.46 15.23 7.66
N ASP A 94 -2.82 16.30 6.94
CA ASP A 94 -3.92 16.22 5.99
C ASP A 94 -3.53 15.43 4.73
N PRO A 95 -4.33 14.43 4.32
CA PRO A 95 -4.09 13.72 3.08
C PRO A 95 -4.23 14.66 1.88
N PRO A 96 -3.32 14.59 0.89
CA PRO A 96 -3.40 15.44 -0.28
C PRO A 96 -4.67 15.13 -1.06
N GLN A 97 -5.47 16.16 -1.34
CA GLN A 97 -6.69 16.05 -2.13
C GLN A 97 -6.42 16.12 -3.65
N THR A 98 -5.20 16.52 -4.03
CA THR A 98 -4.77 16.72 -5.42
C THR A 98 -3.39 16.09 -5.65
N GLU A 99 -2.95 16.02 -6.91
CA GLU A 99 -1.60 15.56 -7.25
C GLU A 99 -0.50 16.45 -6.66
N LEU A 100 -0.81 17.72 -6.34
CA LEU A 100 0.12 18.64 -5.68
C LEU A 100 0.20 18.32 -4.19
N VAL A 101 1.42 18.04 -3.73
CA VAL A 101 1.69 17.64 -2.35
C VAL A 101 2.71 18.56 -1.70
N LYS A 102 2.45 18.89 -0.43
CA LYS A 102 3.38 19.60 0.44
C LYS A 102 3.53 18.83 1.73
N PHE A 103 4.69 18.24 1.95
CA PHE A 103 4.99 17.48 3.16
C PHE A 103 6.02 18.23 4.00
N THR A 104 5.71 18.51 5.25
CA THR A 104 6.65 19.13 6.18
C THR A 104 7.10 18.11 7.22
N PHE A 105 8.40 17.92 7.34
CA PHE A 105 9.02 17.01 8.29
C PHE A 105 9.87 17.78 9.31
N GLU A 106 9.83 17.39 10.57
CA GLU A 106 10.67 17.97 11.62
C GLU A 106 11.29 16.90 12.52
N THR A 107 12.36 17.29 13.22
CA THR A 107 12.96 16.46 14.27
C THR A 107 11.93 16.21 15.38
N PRO A 108 11.63 14.95 15.74
CA PRO A 108 10.62 14.66 16.76
C PRO A 108 11.07 15.17 18.14
N SER A 109 10.13 15.66 18.95
CA SER A 109 10.39 16.27 20.25
C SER A 109 11.20 15.39 21.21
N LYS A 110 11.04 14.05 21.12
CA LYS A 110 11.81 13.08 21.91
C LYS A 110 13.33 13.15 21.64
N TRP A 111 13.73 13.49 20.41
CA TRP A 111 15.15 13.62 20.03
C TRP A 111 15.72 14.99 20.39
N LEU A 112 14.88 16.04 20.42
CA LEU A 112 15.26 17.36 20.90
C LEU A 112 15.66 17.33 22.38
N LYS A 113 14.90 16.59 23.21
CA LYS A 113 15.23 16.35 24.63
C LYS A 113 16.58 15.63 24.81
N GLY A 114 17.01 14.85 23.81
CA GLY A 114 18.31 14.19 23.77
C GLY A 114 19.47 15.07 23.25
N GLY A 115 19.25 16.36 23.03
CA GLY A 115 20.29 17.31 22.60
C GLY A 115 20.54 17.37 21.09
N GLN A 116 19.69 16.75 20.27
CA GLN A 116 19.80 16.92 18.82
C GLN A 116 19.28 18.26 18.34
N LYS A 117 19.90 18.79 17.29
CA LYS A 117 19.50 20.07 16.68
C LYS A 117 18.13 19.94 16.00
N PRO A 118 17.23 20.93 16.19
CA PRO A 118 15.97 20.96 15.46
C PRO A 118 16.25 21.15 13.96
N ARG A 119 15.68 20.28 13.14
CA ARG A 119 15.72 20.34 11.69
C ARG A 119 14.29 20.33 11.17
N ARG A 120 14.07 21.09 10.09
CA ARG A 120 12.81 21.14 9.37
C ARG A 120 13.09 21.02 7.89
N VAL A 121 12.44 20.06 7.24
CA VAL A 121 12.57 19.81 5.81
C VAL A 121 11.18 19.80 5.20
N SER A 122 10.96 20.62 4.17
CA SER A 122 9.69 20.66 3.44
C SER A 122 9.88 20.09 2.04
N PHE A 123 9.04 19.14 1.65
CA PHE A 123 8.91 18.69 0.28
C PHE A 123 7.75 19.43 -0.39
N VAL A 124 7.97 19.95 -1.59
CA VAL A 124 6.92 20.49 -2.45
C VAL A 124 7.07 19.89 -3.84
N GLY A 125 5.99 19.31 -4.35
CA GLY A 125 6.03 18.63 -5.63
C GLY A 125 4.69 18.03 -6.04
N THR A 126 4.78 17.07 -6.97
CA THR A 126 3.64 16.32 -7.48
C THR A 126 3.81 14.83 -7.19
N LEU A 127 2.74 14.17 -6.77
CA LEU A 127 2.62 12.72 -6.67
C LEU A 127 1.77 12.22 -7.83
N LYS A 128 2.37 11.42 -8.72
CA LYS A 128 1.63 10.76 -9.80
C LYS A 128 2.14 9.33 -9.98
N GLU A 129 1.22 8.37 -10.02
CA GLU A 129 1.52 6.95 -10.31
C GLU A 129 2.62 6.34 -9.41
N GLY A 130 2.67 6.75 -8.13
CA GLY A 130 3.71 6.29 -7.20
C GLY A 130 5.08 6.93 -7.41
N VAL A 131 5.16 8.02 -8.16
CA VAL A 131 6.39 8.81 -8.33
C VAL A 131 6.20 10.19 -7.71
N LEU A 132 7.15 10.58 -6.87
CA LEU A 132 7.25 11.91 -6.28
C LEU A 132 8.28 12.74 -7.03
N ASN A 133 7.80 13.78 -7.70
CA ASN A 133 8.62 14.75 -8.42
C ASN A 133 8.57 16.09 -7.71
N GLY A 134 9.70 16.63 -7.28
CA GLY A 134 9.67 17.90 -6.57
C GLY A 134 11.01 18.35 -6.04
N LYS A 135 10.96 19.16 -4.97
CA LYS A 135 12.13 19.71 -4.31
C LYS A 135 11.98 19.61 -2.80
N PHE A 136 13.07 19.24 -2.12
CA PHE A 136 13.21 19.42 -0.69
C PHE A 136 13.81 20.79 -0.38
N PHE A 137 13.28 21.44 0.64
CA PHE A 137 13.72 22.72 1.18
C PHE A 137 14.16 22.51 2.63
N GLU A 138 15.43 22.78 2.91
CA GLU A 138 16.00 22.80 4.25
C GLU A 138 16.69 24.15 4.48
N GLY A 139 15.98 25.09 5.09
CA GLY A 139 16.44 26.49 5.17
C GLY A 139 16.64 27.09 3.78
N THR A 140 17.88 27.44 3.44
CA THR A 140 18.26 27.97 2.11
C THR A 140 18.65 26.89 1.11
N LYS A 141 18.85 25.64 1.56
CA LYS A 141 19.25 24.53 0.70
C LYS A 141 18.04 23.98 -0.04
N VAL A 142 18.15 23.91 -1.37
CA VAL A 142 17.13 23.33 -2.24
C VAL A 142 17.71 22.11 -2.94
N VAL A 143 17.05 20.97 -2.80
CA VAL A 143 17.47 19.71 -3.42
C VAL A 143 16.35 19.20 -4.34
N PRO A 144 16.50 19.26 -5.67
CA PRO A 144 15.54 18.64 -6.58
C PRO A 144 15.63 17.12 -6.47
N VAL A 145 14.47 16.46 -6.45
CA VAL A 145 14.37 15.01 -6.29
C VAL A 145 13.33 14.42 -7.22
N HIS A 146 13.66 13.23 -7.69
CA HIS A 146 12.78 12.30 -8.36
C HIS A 146 12.83 11.02 -7.53
N MET A 147 11.74 10.70 -6.83
CA MET A 147 11.67 9.53 -5.97
C MET A 147 10.63 8.57 -6.51
N GLU A 148 11.02 7.33 -6.68
CA GLU A 148 10.14 6.26 -7.11
C GLU A 148 9.68 5.47 -5.89
N ARG A 149 8.40 5.11 -5.87
CA ARG A 149 7.86 4.20 -4.86
C ARG A 149 8.38 2.80 -5.12
N ASN A 150 8.94 2.18 -4.10
CA ASN A 150 9.23 0.76 -4.15
C ASN A 150 7.93 -0.03 -3.87
N PRO A 151 7.37 -0.75 -4.87
CA PRO A 151 6.08 -1.40 -4.72
C PRO A 151 6.09 -2.51 -3.67
N TYR A 152 7.21 -3.22 -3.52
CA TYR A 152 7.31 -4.35 -2.59
C TYR A 152 7.27 -3.89 -1.13
N THR A 153 8.05 -2.85 -0.79
CA THR A 153 8.05 -2.30 0.57
C THR A 153 6.77 -1.54 0.88
N SER A 154 6.07 -1.03 -0.14
CA SER A 154 4.79 -0.34 0.02
C SER A 154 3.67 -1.29 0.42
N VAL A 155 3.59 -2.47 -0.22
CA VAL A 155 2.63 -3.52 0.17
C VAL A 155 2.92 -4.02 1.58
N TYR A 156 4.19 -4.26 1.90
CA TYR A 156 4.59 -4.68 3.25
C TYR A 156 4.17 -3.66 4.32
N ARG A 157 4.47 -2.37 4.11
CA ARG A 157 4.08 -1.31 5.04
C ARG A 157 2.57 -1.11 5.15
N GLN A 158 1.82 -1.30 4.07
CA GLN A 158 0.35 -1.27 4.16
C GLN A 158 -0.19 -2.41 5.01
N ILE A 159 0.32 -3.63 4.82
CA ILE A 159 -0.05 -4.76 5.66
C ILE A 159 0.30 -4.43 7.12
N GLU A 160 1.53 -3.99 7.37
CA GLU A 160 2.02 -3.64 8.71
C GLU A 160 1.18 -2.54 9.39
N ALA A 161 0.77 -1.51 8.64
CA ALA A 161 -0.04 -0.41 9.14
C ALA A 161 -1.47 -0.82 9.54
N HIS A 162 -1.97 -1.94 9.00
CA HIS A 162 -3.28 -2.49 9.33
C HIS A 162 -3.21 -3.55 10.43
N LEU A 163 -2.02 -3.84 10.97
CA LEU A 163 -1.87 -4.79 12.08
C LEU A 163 -2.25 -4.11 13.41
N PRO A 164 -3.09 -4.77 14.24
CA PRO A 164 -3.71 -4.14 15.40
C PRO A 164 -2.71 -3.66 16.47
N TRP A 165 -1.53 -4.29 16.57
CA TRP A 165 -0.52 -3.90 17.55
C TRP A 165 0.19 -2.59 17.23
N GLN A 166 0.32 -2.20 15.95
CA GLN A 166 0.86 -0.90 15.58
C GLN A 166 -0.11 0.24 15.93
N LEU A 167 -1.42 0.02 15.75
CA LEU A 167 -2.44 0.97 16.18
C LEU A 167 -2.38 1.21 17.70
N TRP A 168 -2.14 0.15 18.48
CA TRP A 168 -1.98 0.22 19.93
C TRP A 168 -0.74 1.01 20.36
N GLN A 169 0.43 0.74 19.78
CA GLN A 169 1.66 1.49 20.08
C GLN A 169 1.52 2.98 19.74
N ARG A 170 0.90 3.30 18.60
CA ARG A 170 0.67 4.69 18.17
C ARG A 170 -0.36 5.42 19.03
N TYR A 171 -1.39 4.71 19.51
CA TYR A 171 -2.32 5.25 20.50
C TYR A 171 -1.58 5.65 21.78
N LEU A 172 -0.70 4.78 22.30
CA LEU A 172 0.10 5.08 23.49
C LEU A 172 1.03 6.28 23.28
N GLU A 173 1.68 6.38 22.11
CA GLU A 173 2.53 7.54 21.78
C GLU A 173 1.72 8.86 21.73
N SER A 174 0.51 8.83 21.16
CA SER A 174 -0.37 10.01 21.12
C SER A 174 -0.85 10.48 22.50
N GLN A 175 -1.07 9.55 23.43
CA GLN A 175 -1.42 9.87 24.82
C GLN A 175 -0.24 10.49 25.57
N GLN A 176 0.99 10.05 25.26
CA GLN A 176 2.20 10.56 25.90
C GLN A 176 2.56 11.98 25.43
N GLU A 177 2.30 12.32 24.16
CA GLU A 177 2.47 13.68 23.65
C GLU A 177 1.44 14.66 24.27
N ASN A 178 0.15 14.28 24.36
CA ASN A 178 -0.89 15.14 24.94
C ASN A 178 -0.84 15.25 26.49
N GLY A 179 -0.18 14.32 27.17
CA GLY A 179 -0.07 14.31 28.63
C GLY A 179 0.99 15.25 29.21
N THR A 180 1.82 15.90 28.37
CA THR A 180 2.95 16.73 28.83
C THR A 180 2.62 18.22 28.95
N ASP A 181 1.39 18.63 28.60
CA ASP A 181 0.92 20.03 28.64
C ASP A 181 0.08 20.36 29.91
N ARG A 182 0.29 19.64 31.03
CA ARG A 182 -0.31 19.96 32.33
C ARG A 182 0.73 20.17 33.42
#